data_AF-A0A920MXT0-F1
#
_entry.id   AF-A0A920MXT0-F1
#
_cell.length_a   1.000
_cell.length_b   1.000
_cell.length_c   1.000
_cell.angle_alpha   90.00
_cell.angle_beta   90.00
_cell.angle_gamma   90.00
#
_symmetry.space_group_name_H-M   'P 1'
#
loop_
_entity.id
_entity.type
_entity.pdbx_description
1 polymer ?
#
loop_
_entity_poly.entity_id
_entity_poly.type
_entity_poly.pdbx_seq_one_letter_code
_entity_poly.pdbx_strand_id
1 'polypeptide(L)' 'MLEVGQKAPDFSLPDQNGNDVSLSDFSGKKVVLWFFPKASTPDEQLKVRGSVMN' A
#
# COMPACT_ATOMS: atom_id res chain seq x y z
N MET A 1 -2.49 11.70 17.45
CA MET A 1 -2.73 12.24 16.10
C MET A 1 -1.38 12.38 15.42
N LEU A 2 -1.27 12.07 14.12
CA LEU A 2 -0.03 12.30 13.37
C LEU A 2 -0.08 13.68 12.72
N GLU A 3 1.03 14.40 12.73
CA GLU A 3 1.13 15.75 12.20
C GLU A 3 2.15 15.83 11.05
N VAL A 4 1.95 16.79 10.15
CA VAL A 4 2.87 17.01 9.02
C VAL A 4 4.24 17.44 9.55
N GLY A 5 5.30 16.84 9.02
CA GLY A 5 6.68 17.10 9.45
C GLY A 5 7.11 16.28 10.66
N GLN A 6 6.20 15.58 11.33
CA GLN A 6 6.56 14.60 12.35
C GLN A 6 7.26 13.41 11.71
N LYS A 7 8.31 12.90 12.37
CA LYS A 7 8.91 11.62 11.98
C LYS A 7 7.83 10.53 12.07
N ALA A 8 7.69 9.75 11.00
CA ALA A 8 6.80 8.60 10.98
C ALA A 8 7.18 7.62 12.12
N PRO A 9 6.22 7.10 12.88
CA PRO A 9 6.49 6.07 13.89
C PRO A 9 7.07 4.83 13.23
N ASP A 10 7.98 4.15 13.93
CA ASP A 10 8.46 2.84 13.49
C ASP A 10 7.34 1.82 13.57
N PHE A 11 7.28 0.92 12.59
CA PHE A 11 6.39 -0.22 12.55
C PHE A 11 7.07 -1.39 11.83
N SER A 12 6.63 -2.59 12.17
CA SER A 12 6.90 -3.82 11.43
C SER A 12 5.57 -4.53 11.21
N LEU A 13 5.28 -4.89 9.96
CA LEU A 13 4.05 -5.58 9.58
C LEU A 13 4.38 -6.72 8.61
N PRO A 14 3.66 -7.85 8.67
CA PRO A 14 3.81 -8.90 7.67
C PRO A 14 3.34 -8.42 6.30
N ASP A 15 4.10 -8.74 5.26
CA ASP A 15 3.69 -8.60 3.86
C ASP A 15 2.69 -9.72 3.45
N GLN A 16 2.31 -9.74 2.16
CA GLN A 16 1.41 -10.77 1.61
C GLN A 16 1.97 -12.20 1.66
N ASN A 17 3.26 -12.36 1.88
CA ASN A 17 3.96 -13.63 2.01
C ASN A 17 4.23 -14.00 3.48
N GLY A 18 3.86 -13.15 4.44
CA GLY A 18 4.13 -13.34 5.86
C GLY A 18 5.54 -12.96 6.29
N ASN A 19 6.33 -12.30 5.43
CA ASN A 19 7.63 -11.76 5.82
C ASN A 19 7.43 -10.45 6.57
N ASP A 20 8.12 -10.27 7.68
CA ASP A 20 8.14 -8.99 8.38
C ASP A 20 8.84 -7.93 7.53
N VAL A 21 8.14 -6.81 7.33
CA VAL A 21 8.66 -5.61 6.65
C VAL A 21 8.59 -4.44 7.62
N SER A 22 9.72 -3.79 7.83
CA SER A 22 9.86 -2.64 8.71
C SER A 22 10.00 -1.33 7.93
N LEU A 23 9.55 -0.22 8.51
CA LEU A 23 9.75 1.10 7.89
C LEU A 23 11.24 1.41 7.64
N SER A 24 12.12 0.94 8.53
CA SER A 24 13.58 1.10 8.42
C SER A 24 14.18 0.49 7.16
N ASP A 25 13.55 -0.54 6.59
CA ASP A 25 14.04 -1.25 5.40
C ASP A 25 14.04 -0.33 4.17
N PHE A 26 13.27 0.76 4.22
CA PHE A 26 13.17 1.78 3.17
C PHE A 26 13.98 3.05 3.46
N SER A 27 14.93 3.01 4.40
CA SER A 27 15.77 4.15 4.74
C SER A 27 16.40 4.82 3.50
N GLY A 28 16.28 6.15 3.42
CA GLY A 28 16.78 6.94 2.28
C GLY A 28 15.86 6.95 1.05
N LYS A 29 14.72 6.26 1.07
CA LYS A 29 13.71 6.27 0.01
C LYS A 29 12.51 7.13 0.41
N LYS A 30 11.83 7.71 -0.58
CA LYS A 30 10.50 8.29 -0.39
C LYS A 30 9.46 7.17 -0.48
N VAL A 31 8.60 7.07 0.52
CA VAL A 31 7.59 6.01 0.64
C VAL A 31 6.23 6.67 0.88
N VAL A 32 5.18 6.10 0.31
CA VAL A 32 3.78 6.47 0.56
C VAL A 32 3.13 5.32 1.32
N LEU A 33 2.56 5.59 2.49
CA LEU A 33 1.84 4.63 3.30
C LEU A 33 0.34 4.95 3.24
N TRP A 34 -0.47 3.97 2.81
CA TRP A 34 -1.91 4.13 2.64
C TRP A 34 -2.65 3.10 3.49
N PHE A 35 -3.46 3.56 4.44
CA PHE A 35 -4.34 2.70 5.25
C PHE A 35 -5.75 2.69 4.67
N PHE A 36 -6.37 1.53 4.56
CA PHE A 36 -7.76 1.37 4.12
C PHE A 36 -8.49 0.40 5.06
N PRO A 37 -9.76 0.67 5.44
CA PRO A 37 -10.43 -0.03 6.55
C PRO A 37 -10.65 -1.53 6.34
N LYS A 38 -10.62 -2.00 5.08
CA LYS A 38 -10.73 -3.42 4.75
C LYS A 38 -10.18 -3.72 3.36
N ALA A 39 -9.21 -4.64 3.29
CA ALA A 39 -8.68 -5.19 2.04
C ALA A 39 -9.48 -6.41 1.56
N SER A 40 -10.79 -6.24 1.43
CA SER A 40 -11.66 -7.28 0.87
C SER A 40 -12.55 -6.65 -0.19
N THR A 41 -11.93 -6.20 -1.27
CA THR A 41 -12.63 -5.88 -2.52
C THR A 41 -12.54 -7.09 -3.45
N PRO A 42 -13.65 -7.73 -3.86
CA PRO A 42 -13.67 -8.76 -4.91
C PRO A 42 -13.41 -8.23 -6.33
N ASP A 43 -13.05 -6.95 -6.48
CA ASP A 43 -13.14 -6.25 -7.76
C ASP A 43 -11.78 -6.16 -8.48
N GLU A 44 -11.00 -7.26 -8.50
CA GLU A 44 -9.93 -7.45 -9.49
C GLU A 44 -10.47 -8.07 -10.79
N GLN A 45 -11.48 -7.45 -11.39
CA GLN A 45 -11.69 -7.60 -12.83
C GLN A 45 -11.93 -6.23 -13.46
N LEU A 46 -10.82 -5.51 -13.65
CA LEU A 46 -10.68 -4.63 -14.80
C LEU A 46 -10.79 -5.49 -16.07
N LYS A 47 -12.03 -5.85 -16.44
CA LYS A 47 -12.32 -6.36 -17.77
C LYS A 47 -12.21 -5.18 -18.72
N VAL A 48 -11.00 -4.93 -19.22
CA VAL A 48 -10.80 -4.09 -20.40
C VAL A 48 -11.51 -4.78 -21.57
N ARG A 49 -12.80 -4.48 -21.77
CA ARG A 49 -13.48 -4.80 -23.02
C ARG A 49 -12.99 -3.77 -24.03
N GLY A 50 -11.90 -4.09 -24.72
CA GLY A 50 -11.60 -3.45 -26.00
C GLY A 50 -12.71 -3.83 -26.99
N SER A 51 -13.61 -2.90 -27.26
CA SER A 51 -14.40 -2.91 -28.49
C SER A 51 -13.86 -1.77 -29.34
N VAL A 52 -13.06 -2.11 -30.34
CA VAL A 52 -12.89 -1.27 -31.51
C VAL A 52 -14.27 -1.22 -32.18
N MET A 53 -14.94 -0.07 -32.12
CA MET A 53 -16.03 0.24 -33.03
C MET A 53 -15.44 1.02 -34.20
N ASN A 54 -15.84 0.60 -35.39
CA ASN A 54 -15.46 1.15 -36.68
C ASN A 54 -15.84 2.63 -36.82
#